data_AF-S9V0N8-F1
#
_entry.id   AF-S9V0N8-F1
#
_cell.length_a   1.000
_cell.length_b   1.000
_cell.length_c   1.000
_cell.angle_alpha   90.00
_cell.angle_beta   90.00
_cell.angle_gamma   90.00
#
_symmetry.space_group_name_H-M   'P 1'
#
loop_
_entity.id
_entity.type
_entity.pdbx_description
1 polymer ?
#
loop_
_entity_poly.entity_id
_entity_poly.type
_entity_poly.pdbx_seq_one_letter_code
_entity_poly.pdbx_strand_id
1 'polypeptide(L)'
;MIRFTIQKRVFSQTVLPASTRNTFFKKCFPTTQWARSSPLFTSRRLTSTTVAAPKIFQAGEPIPATNASVANWLYVCAAVVAGVVWFGGVTRLTDSGLSIVEWKPLRGIRPPLNQKEWEDEFNNYKRFPEHQQRSDMTLTEFKFIFFWEWAHRVLARSVGVVFGVPLLYYMYKGRFAGNRPLLLSLWGILSLGGAQGFMGWYMVSSGLDHSLIEERKKVTVSSYRLASHLFLAFLIYAAMLRVGYGLKLPKCPQFPGFKKVQLWSRASCSVMFLTAMSGAFVAGLDAGLMYNDGFPLMAGGIIPPMDHLTALEPWWRNFFENHAAAQTTHRLLAGVTFLTIAVLNSAVHRGKVTPQVMRTLHAVNGALILQVLLGMWTVISQVDIPVAASHQFGALLLLSTLIRMCAVVGSRGVVLA
;
A
#
# COMPACT_ATOMS: atom_id res chain seq x y z
N MET A 1 -60.90 -22.53 -15.90
CA MET A 1 -61.17 -23.88 -15.37
C MET A 1 -60.74 -23.89 -13.89
N ILE A 2 -61.72 -23.80 -12.97
CA ILE A 2 -61.78 -24.37 -11.59
C ILE A 2 -60.61 -24.06 -10.61
N ARG A 3 -60.74 -23.65 -9.34
CA ARG A 3 -61.75 -23.09 -8.41
C ARG A 3 -60.92 -22.72 -7.15
N PHE A 4 -61.30 -21.62 -6.47
CA PHE A 4 -60.94 -21.30 -5.08
C PHE A 4 -61.53 -22.33 -4.09
N THR A 5 -60.95 -22.47 -2.87
CA THR A 5 -61.64 -22.58 -1.54
C THR A 5 -60.62 -22.79 -0.38
N ILE A 6 -60.38 -21.79 0.49
CA ILE A 6 -60.76 -21.62 1.93
C ILE A 6 -60.02 -22.50 2.98
N GLN A 7 -59.36 -21.85 3.95
CA GLN A 7 -59.69 -22.07 5.38
C GLN A 7 -59.40 -20.84 6.27
N LYS A 8 -60.47 -20.37 6.94
CA LYS A 8 -60.50 -19.38 8.02
C LYS A 8 -60.15 -20.05 9.35
N ARG A 9 -59.51 -19.32 10.27
CA ARG A 9 -59.86 -19.34 11.71
C ARG A 9 -59.68 -17.96 12.33
N VAL A 10 -60.53 -17.68 13.31
CA VAL A 10 -61.11 -16.39 13.68
C VAL A 10 -61.10 -16.32 15.21
N PHE A 11 -60.79 -15.14 15.75
CA PHE A 11 -61.21 -14.59 17.06
C PHE A 11 -60.67 -15.25 18.36
N SER A 12 -60.54 -14.59 19.52
CA SER A 12 -60.97 -13.28 20.01
C SER A 12 -60.06 -12.82 21.15
N GLN A 13 -59.96 -11.51 21.34
CA GLN A 13 -59.53 -10.86 22.58
C GLN A 13 -60.60 -11.00 23.68
N THR A 14 -60.18 -11.09 24.95
CA THR A 14 -60.95 -10.59 26.09
C THR A 14 -60.05 -10.21 27.27
N VAL A 15 -60.54 -9.25 28.04
CA VAL A 15 -59.90 -8.38 29.04
C VAL A 15 -60.16 -8.87 30.48
N LEU A 16 -59.19 -8.62 31.39
CA LEU A 16 -59.17 -8.37 32.87
C LEU A 16 -60.34 -8.88 33.78
N PRO A 17 -60.11 -9.24 35.07
CA PRO A 17 -59.92 -8.23 36.15
C PRO A 17 -59.02 -8.63 37.36
N ALA A 18 -58.87 -7.66 38.27
CA ALA A 18 -58.03 -7.61 39.47
C ALA A 18 -58.75 -8.01 40.78
N SER A 19 -57.99 -7.95 41.89
CA SER A 19 -58.31 -8.21 43.32
C SER A 19 -58.05 -9.66 43.76
N THR A 20 -57.49 -9.98 44.95
CA THR A 20 -57.81 -9.48 46.29
C THR A 20 -56.69 -9.80 47.30
N ARG A 21 -56.64 -9.01 48.38
CA ARG A 21 -55.84 -9.20 49.61
C ARG A 21 -56.03 -10.58 50.26
N ASN A 22 -55.02 -11.08 50.99
CA ASN A 22 -55.27 -11.64 52.32
C ASN A 22 -54.05 -11.62 53.26
N THR A 23 -54.35 -11.18 54.47
CA THR A 23 -53.56 -11.10 55.70
C THR A 23 -53.52 -12.43 56.42
N PHE A 24 -52.38 -12.84 56.99
CA PHE A 24 -52.35 -13.90 58.02
C PHE A 24 -51.37 -13.58 59.17
N PHE A 25 -51.98 -13.45 60.35
CA PHE A 25 -51.55 -13.79 61.72
C PHE A 25 -50.63 -12.90 62.59
N LYS A 26 -51.19 -12.63 63.78
CA LYS A 26 -50.65 -11.96 64.96
C LYS A 26 -50.18 -12.99 66.00
N LYS A 27 -49.41 -12.47 66.97
CA LYS A 27 -49.25 -12.82 68.40
C LYS A 27 -48.10 -13.78 68.78
N CYS A 28 -47.12 -13.20 69.50
CA CYS A 28 -46.84 -13.50 70.91
C CYS A 28 -46.10 -12.31 71.58
N PHE A 29 -46.58 -11.91 72.77
CA PHE A 29 -45.93 -11.05 73.78
C PHE A 29 -45.24 -11.99 74.83
N PRO A 30 -44.45 -11.57 75.87
CA PRO A 30 -44.35 -10.23 76.50
C PRO A 30 -42.93 -9.78 77.00
N THR A 31 -42.90 -8.57 77.61
CA THR A 31 -41.98 -8.07 78.69
C THR A 31 -40.48 -7.94 78.34
N THR A 32 -39.74 -6.86 78.63
CA THR A 32 -39.74 -5.94 79.77
C THR A 32 -38.80 -4.76 79.50
N GLN A 33 -39.04 -3.64 80.21
CA GLN A 33 -38.11 -2.58 80.62
C GLN A 33 -37.51 -1.63 79.57
N TRP A 34 -38.08 -0.41 79.58
CA TRP A 34 -37.43 0.81 79.15
C TRP A 34 -36.47 1.30 80.23
N ALA A 35 -35.19 1.45 79.89
CA ALA A 35 -34.25 2.32 80.58
C ALA A 35 -33.57 3.22 79.55
N ARG A 36 -33.70 4.53 79.77
CA ARG A 36 -33.17 5.60 78.93
C ARG A 36 -31.64 5.53 78.88
N SER A 37 -31.08 5.51 77.68
CA SER A 37 -29.72 5.99 77.41
C SER A 37 -29.71 6.80 76.11
N SER A 38 -29.02 7.92 76.17
CA SER A 38 -28.98 9.00 75.18
C SER A 38 -28.52 8.51 73.79
N PRO A 39 -29.08 9.02 72.67
CA PRO A 39 -28.54 8.70 71.38
C PRO A 39 -27.23 9.48 71.18
N LEU A 40 -26.10 8.76 71.19
CA LEU A 40 -24.89 9.24 70.54
C LEU A 40 -25.20 9.27 69.03
N PHE A 41 -25.50 10.47 68.53
CA PHE A 41 -25.57 10.77 67.11
C PHE A 41 -24.21 10.48 66.47
N THR A 42 -24.04 9.25 65.98
CA THR A 42 -22.99 8.95 65.01
C THR A 42 -23.50 9.39 63.65
N SER A 43 -23.02 10.54 63.18
CA SER A 43 -23.18 10.96 61.79
C SER A 43 -22.48 9.92 60.92
N ARG A 44 -23.23 8.91 60.48
CA ARG A 44 -22.80 7.99 59.43
C ARG A 44 -22.83 8.79 58.13
N ARG A 45 -21.73 9.51 57.87
CA ARG A 45 -21.49 10.21 56.60
C ARG A 45 -21.61 9.15 55.50
N LEU A 46 -22.74 9.15 54.79
CA LEU A 46 -22.92 8.41 53.56
C LEU A 46 -21.87 8.96 52.58
N THR A 47 -20.72 8.30 52.50
CA THR A 47 -19.81 8.46 51.38
C THR A 47 -20.57 7.97 50.16
N SER A 48 -21.16 8.92 49.44
CA SER A 48 -21.48 8.76 48.02
C SER A 48 -20.20 8.29 47.34
N THR A 49 -20.11 7.00 47.06
CA THR A 49 -19.25 6.53 45.98
C THR A 49 -19.81 7.17 44.73
N THR A 50 -19.27 8.35 44.37
CA THR A 50 -19.29 8.82 43.00
C THR A 50 -18.65 7.72 42.18
N VAL A 51 -19.48 6.87 41.59
CA VAL A 51 -19.07 6.03 40.46
C VAL A 51 -18.47 7.01 39.49
N ALA A 52 -17.15 6.94 39.31
CA ALA A 52 -16.46 7.77 38.35
C ALA A 52 -17.23 7.68 37.04
N ALA A 53 -17.75 8.81 36.58
CA ALA A 53 -18.39 8.90 35.28
C ALA A 53 -17.46 8.21 34.26
N PRO A 54 -18.01 7.41 33.33
CA PRO A 54 -17.19 6.79 32.30
C PRO A 54 -16.34 7.89 31.70
N LYS A 55 -15.00 7.73 31.73
CA LYS A 55 -14.07 8.67 31.12
C LYS A 55 -14.59 8.93 29.71
N ILE A 56 -15.20 10.10 29.52
CA ILE A 56 -15.53 10.62 28.20
C ILE A 56 -14.23 10.55 27.43
N PHE A 57 -14.27 9.86 26.29
CA PHE A 57 -13.17 9.66 25.36
C PHE A 57 -12.26 10.89 25.35
N GLN A 58 -11.12 10.82 26.05
CA GLN A 58 -10.10 11.85 25.90
C GLN A 58 -9.59 11.72 24.47
N ALA A 59 -9.78 12.78 23.68
CA ALA A 59 -9.09 12.97 22.42
C ALA A 59 -7.61 12.60 22.65
N GLY A 60 -7.07 11.73 21.80
CA GLY A 60 -5.71 11.21 21.98
C GLY A 60 -4.71 12.34 22.20
N GLU A 61 -3.69 12.09 23.02
CA GLU A 61 -2.68 13.10 23.37
C GLU A 61 -2.22 13.88 22.13
N PRO A 62 -2.10 15.23 22.23
CA PRO A 62 -1.71 16.05 21.11
C PRO A 62 -0.33 15.60 20.60
N ILE A 63 -0.25 15.31 19.31
CA ILE A 63 0.98 14.89 18.66
C ILE A 63 2.02 16.01 18.84
N PRO A 64 3.23 15.70 19.36
CA PRO A 64 4.28 16.70 19.47
C PRO A 64 4.55 17.38 18.12
N ALA A 65 4.67 18.70 18.10
CA ALA A 65 4.88 19.47 16.86
C ALA A 65 6.10 18.97 16.05
N THR A 66 7.13 18.47 16.72
CA THR A 66 8.30 17.83 16.11
C THR A 66 7.95 16.56 15.35
N ASN A 67 7.12 15.69 15.92
CA ASN A 67 6.67 14.45 15.27
C ASN A 67 5.80 14.76 14.05
N ALA A 68 4.93 15.77 14.15
CA ALA A 68 4.11 16.21 13.01
C ALA A 68 4.98 16.77 11.87
N SER A 69 6.01 17.55 12.18
CA SER A 69 6.95 18.10 11.20
C SER A 69 7.75 17.00 10.50
N VAL A 70 8.29 16.03 11.26
CA VAL A 70 9.02 14.89 10.71
C VAL A 70 8.10 14.01 9.85
N ALA A 71 6.86 13.78 10.29
CA ALA A 71 5.88 13.01 9.52
C ALA A 71 5.54 13.68 8.19
N ASN A 72 5.29 14.99 8.19
CA ASN A 72 5.02 15.74 6.95
C ASN A 72 6.20 15.69 5.99
N TRP A 73 7.43 15.84 6.50
CA TRP A 73 8.65 15.68 5.70
C TRP A 73 8.72 14.28 5.06
N LEU A 74 8.46 13.21 5.82
CA LEU A 74 8.42 11.85 5.27
C LEU A 74 7.32 11.65 4.23
N TYR A 75 6.16 12.29 4.37
CA TYR A 75 5.13 12.26 3.33
C TYR A 75 5.56 12.97 2.05
N VAL A 76 6.27 14.09 2.16
CA VAL A 76 6.87 14.77 1.00
C VAL A 76 7.89 13.85 0.33
N CYS A 77 8.79 13.23 1.09
CA CYS A 77 9.74 12.26 0.54
C CYS A 77 9.03 11.10 -0.17
N ALA A 78 8.00 10.52 0.46
CA ALA A 78 7.23 9.44 -0.13
C ALA A 78 6.52 9.88 -1.43
N ALA A 79 5.98 11.11 -1.48
CA ALA A 79 5.37 11.66 -2.69
C ALA A 79 6.38 11.82 -3.83
N VAL A 80 7.60 12.29 -3.53
CA VAL A 80 8.68 12.37 -4.52
C VAL A 80 9.07 10.98 -5.02
N VAL A 81 9.23 9.99 -4.11
CA VAL A 81 9.51 8.59 -4.49
C VAL A 81 8.38 8.01 -5.36
N ALA A 82 7.12 8.29 -5.04
CA ALA A 82 5.99 7.88 -5.89
C ALA A 82 6.06 8.51 -7.29
N GLY A 83 6.47 9.78 -7.38
CA GLY A 83 6.78 10.43 -8.65
C GLY A 83 7.89 9.72 -9.41
N VAL A 84 9.01 9.38 -8.75
CA VAL A 84 10.11 8.61 -9.36
C VAL A 84 9.61 7.27 -9.90
N VAL A 85 8.81 6.53 -9.13
CA VAL A 85 8.23 5.26 -9.57
C VAL A 85 7.33 5.47 -10.79
N TRP A 86 6.51 6.52 -10.84
CA TRP A 86 5.66 6.80 -12.00
C TRP A 86 6.49 7.14 -13.24
N PHE A 87 7.45 8.08 -13.14
CA PHE A 87 8.34 8.44 -14.25
C PHE A 87 9.20 7.27 -14.72
N GLY A 88 9.68 6.44 -13.79
CA GLY A 88 10.43 5.21 -14.10
C GLY A 88 9.56 4.17 -14.81
N GLY A 89 8.28 4.05 -14.42
CA GLY A 89 7.30 3.22 -15.12
C GLY A 89 7.10 3.67 -16.57
N VAL A 90 6.91 4.97 -16.80
CA VAL A 90 6.81 5.52 -18.16
C VAL A 90 8.10 5.27 -18.94
N THR A 91 9.27 5.56 -18.34
CA THR A 91 10.59 5.33 -18.96
C THR A 91 10.79 3.88 -19.39
N ARG A 92 10.26 2.91 -18.64
CA ARG A 92 10.30 1.50 -19.05
C ARG A 92 9.31 1.19 -20.16
N LEU A 93 8.07 1.68 -20.06
CA LEU A 93 7.01 1.41 -21.03
C LEU A 93 7.26 2.08 -22.39
N THR A 94 8.05 3.15 -22.43
CA THR A 94 8.50 3.81 -23.67
C THR A 94 9.85 3.30 -24.19
N ASP A 95 10.43 2.28 -23.54
CA ASP A 95 11.78 1.77 -23.80
C ASP A 95 12.83 2.90 -23.87
N SER A 96 12.76 3.81 -22.91
CA SER A 96 13.66 4.97 -22.77
C SER A 96 14.84 4.72 -21.85
N GLY A 97 14.89 3.59 -21.15
CA GLY A 97 15.77 3.39 -19.98
C GLY A 97 17.27 3.32 -20.25
N LEU A 98 17.70 3.38 -21.51
CA LEU A 98 19.10 3.25 -21.96
C LEU A 98 19.52 4.37 -22.93
N SER A 99 18.70 5.41 -23.09
CA SER A 99 18.98 6.58 -23.94
C SER A 99 20.10 7.51 -23.42
N ILE A 100 20.39 7.50 -22.11
CA ILE A 100 21.43 8.29 -21.45
C ILE A 100 22.48 7.37 -20.85
N VAL A 101 23.55 7.17 -21.60
CA VAL A 101 24.61 6.22 -21.23
C VAL A 101 25.62 6.83 -20.26
N GLU A 102 25.88 8.13 -20.37
CA GLU A 102 26.91 8.78 -19.56
C GLU A 102 26.43 9.09 -18.15
N TRP A 103 27.16 8.60 -17.16
CA TRP A 103 26.96 8.98 -15.77
C TRP A 103 27.65 10.32 -15.49
N LYS A 104 26.91 11.41 -15.69
CA LYS A 104 27.31 12.79 -15.35
C LYS A 104 26.51 13.29 -14.13
N PRO A 105 26.96 13.10 -12.88
CA PRO A 105 26.16 13.39 -11.68
C PRO A 105 25.67 14.84 -11.55
N LEU A 106 26.53 15.81 -11.89
CA LEU A 106 26.23 17.24 -11.79
C LEU A 106 25.81 17.84 -13.14
N ARG A 107 26.57 17.55 -14.21
CA ARG A 107 26.30 18.11 -15.55
C ARG A 107 25.04 17.53 -16.20
N GLY A 108 24.66 16.30 -15.86
CA GLY A 108 23.47 15.63 -16.39
C GLY A 108 22.13 16.12 -15.79
N ILE A 109 22.14 17.18 -14.97
CA ILE A 109 20.91 17.85 -14.52
C ILE A 109 20.38 18.77 -15.64
N ARG A 110 21.26 19.40 -16.41
CA ARG A 110 20.88 20.25 -17.54
C ARG A 110 20.70 19.40 -18.79
N PRO A 111 19.51 19.39 -19.44
CA PRO A 111 19.34 18.73 -20.73
C PRO A 111 20.02 19.53 -21.86
N PRO A 112 20.23 18.93 -23.04
CA PRO A 112 20.67 19.66 -24.23
C PRO A 112 19.68 20.78 -24.58
N LEU A 113 20.18 22.00 -24.82
CA LEU A 113 19.34 23.19 -25.03
C LEU A 113 19.34 23.70 -26.47
N ASN A 114 20.38 23.38 -27.24
CA ASN A 114 20.51 23.81 -28.63
C ASN A 114 20.67 22.62 -29.57
N GLN A 115 20.48 22.86 -30.86
CA GLN A 115 20.47 21.82 -31.88
C GLN A 115 21.78 21.03 -31.94
N LYS A 116 22.93 21.71 -31.80
CA LYS A 116 24.25 21.09 -31.80
C LYS A 116 24.43 20.12 -30.63
N GLU A 117 24.07 20.53 -29.41
CA GLU A 117 24.13 19.65 -28.23
C GLU A 117 23.25 18.41 -28.39
N TRP A 118 22.08 18.56 -29.03
CA TRP A 118 21.19 17.44 -29.33
C TRP A 118 21.78 16.47 -30.35
N GLU A 119 22.43 16.99 -31.40
CA GLU A 119 23.12 16.18 -32.39
C GLU A 119 24.32 15.45 -31.81
N ASP A 120 25.09 16.10 -30.94
CA ASP A 120 26.24 15.49 -30.25
C ASP A 120 25.80 14.30 -29.36
N GLU A 121 24.76 14.49 -28.54
CA GLU A 121 24.21 13.40 -27.71
C GLU A 121 23.57 12.29 -28.56
N PHE A 122 22.88 12.62 -29.65
CA PHE A 122 22.32 11.61 -30.55
C PHE A 122 23.42 10.82 -31.27
N ASN A 123 24.49 11.49 -31.69
CA ASN A 123 25.65 10.82 -32.28
C ASN A 123 26.40 9.94 -31.28
N ASN A 124 26.37 10.29 -30.00
CA ASN A 124 26.87 9.43 -28.93
C ASN A 124 25.96 8.20 -28.77
N TYR A 125 24.64 8.39 -28.71
CA TYR A 125 23.63 7.33 -28.60
C TYR A 125 23.74 6.31 -29.75
N LYS A 126 24.02 6.76 -30.97
CA LYS A 126 24.25 5.89 -32.16
C LYS A 126 25.37 4.87 -32.00
N ARG A 127 26.31 5.09 -31.07
CA ARG A 127 27.44 4.18 -30.82
C ARG A 127 27.03 2.95 -30.01
N PHE A 128 25.84 2.96 -29.41
CA PHE A 128 25.41 1.92 -28.49
C PHE A 128 24.55 0.85 -29.16
N PRO A 129 24.56 -0.38 -28.59
CA PRO A 129 23.78 -1.52 -29.08
C PRO A 129 22.29 -1.25 -29.29
N GLU A 130 21.68 -0.45 -28.41
CA GLU A 130 20.24 -0.16 -28.45
C GLU A 130 19.84 0.59 -29.74
N HIS A 131 20.65 1.55 -30.19
CA HIS A 131 20.41 2.22 -31.47
C HIS A 131 20.54 1.24 -32.64
N GLN A 132 21.40 0.23 -32.57
CA GLN A 132 21.51 -0.77 -33.64
C GLN A 132 20.22 -1.59 -33.80
N GLN A 133 19.45 -1.76 -32.71
CA GLN A 133 18.12 -2.38 -32.73
C GLN A 133 17.00 -1.42 -33.20
N ARG A 134 17.26 -0.10 -33.19
CA ARG A 134 16.33 0.98 -33.59
C ARG A 134 17.01 1.94 -34.56
N SER A 135 17.62 1.40 -35.61
CA SER A 135 18.56 2.14 -36.48
C SER A 135 17.91 3.18 -37.39
N ASP A 136 16.58 3.15 -37.49
CA ASP A 136 15.72 4.07 -38.23
C ASP A 136 15.28 5.31 -37.42
N MET A 137 15.72 5.43 -36.17
CA MET A 137 15.28 6.49 -35.26
C MET A 137 15.68 7.90 -35.71
N THR A 138 14.73 8.83 -35.64
CA THR A 138 14.93 10.26 -35.90
C THR A 138 15.40 11.00 -34.64
N LEU A 139 15.97 12.19 -34.81
CA LEU A 139 16.34 13.06 -33.68
C LEU A 139 15.13 13.42 -32.79
N THR A 140 13.94 13.55 -33.39
CA THR A 140 12.71 13.86 -32.65
C THR A 140 12.30 12.73 -31.72
N GLU A 141 12.38 11.48 -32.21
CA GLU A 141 12.12 10.29 -31.40
C GLU A 141 13.18 10.12 -30.30
N PHE A 142 14.45 10.40 -30.62
CA PHE A 142 15.51 10.42 -29.61
C PHE A 142 15.23 11.44 -28.49
N LYS A 143 14.81 12.67 -28.83
CA LYS A 143 14.42 13.69 -27.83
C LYS A 143 13.30 13.20 -26.92
N PHE A 144 12.31 12.48 -27.47
CA PHE A 144 11.21 11.92 -26.70
C PHE A 144 11.71 10.88 -25.69
N ILE A 145 12.52 9.90 -26.12
CA ILE A 145 13.01 8.88 -25.19
C ILE A 145 13.98 9.47 -24.15
N PHE A 146 14.85 10.40 -24.57
CA PHE A 146 15.79 11.09 -23.70
C PHE A 146 15.08 11.87 -22.59
N PHE A 147 13.98 12.56 -22.92
CA PHE A 147 13.26 13.37 -21.94
C PHE A 147 12.77 12.53 -20.76
N TRP A 148 12.16 11.38 -21.01
CA TRP A 148 11.63 10.51 -19.96
C TRP A 148 12.73 9.99 -19.05
N GLU A 149 13.84 9.54 -19.62
CA GLU A 149 14.97 9.07 -18.83
C GLU A 149 15.64 10.19 -18.03
N TRP A 150 15.86 11.35 -18.65
CA TRP A 150 16.41 12.53 -17.99
C TRP A 150 15.52 12.96 -16.81
N ALA A 151 14.21 13.08 -17.03
CA ALA A 151 13.26 13.49 -15.99
C ALA A 151 13.26 12.50 -14.82
N HIS A 152 13.22 11.19 -15.11
CA HIS A 152 13.31 10.13 -14.10
C HIS A 152 14.62 10.23 -13.30
N ARG A 153 15.77 10.37 -13.96
CA ARG A 153 17.10 10.46 -13.32
C ARG A 153 17.25 11.71 -12.45
N VAL A 154 16.79 12.87 -12.93
CA VAL A 154 16.84 14.13 -12.17
C VAL A 154 15.94 14.04 -10.93
N LEU A 155 14.72 13.52 -11.09
CA LEU A 155 13.80 13.34 -9.97
C LEU A 155 14.37 12.34 -8.95
N ALA A 156 14.97 11.22 -9.39
CA ALA A 156 15.61 10.25 -8.51
C ALA A 156 16.77 10.87 -7.70
N ARG A 157 17.60 11.71 -8.30
CA ARG A 157 18.67 12.43 -7.59
C ARG A 157 18.11 13.40 -6.55
N SER A 158 17.00 14.07 -6.86
CA SER A 158 16.35 15.00 -5.93
C SER A 158 15.93 14.33 -4.63
N VAL A 159 15.59 13.03 -4.63
CA VAL A 159 15.23 12.26 -3.43
C VAL A 159 16.34 12.31 -2.39
N GLY A 160 17.60 12.17 -2.82
CA GLY A 160 18.76 12.23 -1.92
C GLY A 160 18.87 13.57 -1.20
N VAL A 161 18.55 14.68 -1.89
CA VAL A 161 18.54 16.03 -1.31
C VAL A 161 17.33 16.24 -0.41
N VAL A 162 16.13 15.91 -0.90
CA VAL A 162 14.86 16.07 -0.18
C VAL A 162 14.81 15.24 1.10
N PHE A 163 15.48 14.10 1.13
CA PHE A 163 15.63 13.30 2.35
C PHE A 163 16.85 13.72 3.18
N GLY A 164 18.04 13.81 2.57
CA GLY A 164 19.29 14.04 3.29
C GLY A 164 19.35 15.40 4.01
N VAL A 165 18.94 16.49 3.34
CA VAL A 165 19.07 17.84 3.92
C VAL A 165 18.19 18.02 5.16
N PRO A 166 16.87 17.69 5.15
CA PRO A 166 16.07 17.80 6.37
C PRO A 166 16.50 16.82 7.46
N LEU A 167 16.98 15.61 7.11
CA LEU A 167 17.52 14.68 8.10
C LEU A 167 18.68 15.31 8.89
N LEU A 168 19.67 15.86 8.19
CA LEU A 168 20.82 16.54 8.80
C LEU A 168 20.38 17.75 9.63
N TYR A 169 19.43 18.54 9.13
CA TYR A 169 18.87 19.68 9.86
C TYR A 169 18.20 19.25 11.18
N TYR A 170 17.34 18.23 11.16
CA TYR A 170 16.68 17.73 12.37
C TYR A 170 17.68 17.10 13.36
N MET A 171 18.71 16.43 12.86
CA MET A 171 19.82 15.91 13.68
C MET A 171 20.59 17.04 14.36
N TYR A 172 21.00 18.07 13.61
CA TYR A 172 21.70 19.24 14.16
C TYR A 172 20.87 19.96 15.23
N LYS A 173 19.55 20.06 15.03
CA LYS A 173 18.61 20.63 16.01
C LYS A 173 18.28 19.69 17.19
N GLY A 174 18.93 18.53 17.31
CA GLY A 174 18.71 17.58 18.40
C GLY A 174 17.29 17.00 18.44
N ARG A 175 16.53 17.04 17.34
CA ARG A 175 15.10 16.69 17.31
C ARG A 175 14.85 15.19 17.48
N PHE A 176 15.89 14.38 17.35
CA PHE A 176 15.86 12.93 17.57
C PHE A 176 16.46 12.52 18.93
N ALA A 177 16.92 13.47 19.75
CA ALA A 177 17.46 13.18 21.07
C ALA A 177 16.40 12.43 21.91
N GLY A 178 16.74 11.24 22.39
CA GLY A 178 15.83 10.39 23.17
C GLY A 178 14.96 9.42 22.35
N ASN A 179 14.95 9.49 21.01
CA ASN A 179 14.17 8.57 20.16
C ASN A 179 15.07 7.74 19.23
N ARG A 180 15.89 6.87 19.82
CA ARG A 180 16.80 5.95 19.10
C ARG A 180 16.08 5.10 18.03
N PRO A 181 14.88 4.53 18.28
CA PRO A 181 14.20 3.73 17.26
C PRO A 181 13.81 4.53 16.00
N LEU A 182 13.39 5.78 16.15
CA LEU A 182 13.11 6.66 15.02
C LEU A 182 14.37 6.95 14.22
N LEU A 183 15.47 7.29 14.90
CA LEU A 183 16.75 7.57 14.23
C LEU A 183 17.25 6.35 13.46
N LEU A 184 17.18 5.15 14.05
CA LEU A 184 17.54 3.90 13.36
C LEU A 184 16.66 3.62 12.14
N SER A 185 15.36 3.92 12.22
CA SER A 185 14.46 3.78 11.08
C SER A 185 14.81 4.74 9.94
N LEU A 186 15.18 6.00 10.27
CA LEU A 186 15.60 6.99 9.28
C LEU A 186 16.94 6.61 8.61
N TRP A 187 17.89 6.09 9.38
CA TRP A 187 19.13 5.55 8.83
C TRP A 187 18.87 4.32 7.96
N GLY A 188 17.97 3.42 8.38
CA GLY A 188 17.56 2.28 7.56
C GLY A 188 16.98 2.72 6.21
N ILE A 189 16.09 3.73 6.21
CA ILE A 189 15.54 4.31 4.98
C ILE A 189 16.64 4.94 4.11
N LEU A 190 17.62 5.64 4.72
CA LEU A 190 18.75 6.21 3.98
C LEU A 190 19.60 5.12 3.33
N SER A 191 19.91 4.04 4.06
CA SER A 191 20.67 2.90 3.54
C SER A 191 19.93 2.21 2.38
N LEU A 192 18.61 2.01 2.51
CA LEU A 192 17.79 1.51 1.41
C LEU A 192 17.82 2.46 0.20
N GLY A 193 17.80 3.78 0.42
CA GLY A 193 17.96 4.78 -0.64
C GLY A 193 19.32 4.70 -1.34
N GLY A 194 20.41 4.46 -0.59
CA GLY A 194 21.73 4.19 -1.16
C GLY A 194 21.73 2.91 -2.01
N ALA A 195 21.12 1.83 -1.51
CA ALA A 195 20.95 0.60 -2.25
C ALA A 195 20.09 0.80 -3.52
N GLN A 196 19.09 1.68 -3.49
CA GLN A 196 18.25 2.02 -4.66
C GLN A 196 19.08 2.70 -5.75
N GLY A 197 19.93 3.66 -5.36
CA GLY A 197 20.85 4.33 -6.27
C GLY A 197 21.85 3.35 -6.89
N PHE A 198 22.44 2.46 -6.07
CA PHE A 198 23.34 1.41 -6.54
C PHE A 198 22.64 0.46 -7.52
N MET A 199 21.45 -0.03 -7.17
CA MET A 199 20.67 -0.93 -8.03
C MET A 199 20.31 -0.26 -9.36
N GLY A 200 19.95 1.03 -9.34
CA GLY A 200 19.66 1.80 -10.56
C GLY A 200 20.90 1.97 -11.45
N TRP A 201 22.07 2.21 -10.85
CA TRP A 201 23.34 2.23 -11.60
C TRP A 201 23.64 0.87 -12.22
N TYR A 202 23.56 -0.21 -11.43
CA TYR A 202 23.79 -1.58 -11.90
C TYR A 202 22.84 -1.98 -13.03
N MET A 203 21.58 -1.54 -12.95
CA MET A 203 20.54 -1.79 -13.96
C MET A 203 20.92 -1.22 -15.34
N VAL A 204 21.46 0.01 -15.36
CA VAL A 204 21.90 0.70 -16.59
C VAL A 204 23.22 0.13 -17.08
N SER A 205 24.22 -0.02 -16.20
CA SER A 205 25.56 -0.45 -16.60
C SER A 205 25.55 -1.84 -17.26
N SER A 206 24.74 -2.75 -16.75
CA SER A 206 24.57 -4.11 -17.30
C SER A 206 23.64 -4.18 -18.50
N GLY A 207 22.88 -3.13 -18.81
CA GLY A 207 22.08 -3.04 -20.03
C GLY A 207 22.89 -2.61 -21.25
N LEU A 208 24.10 -2.08 -21.05
CA LEU A 208 24.98 -1.56 -22.09
C LEU A 208 26.08 -2.55 -22.50
N ASP A 209 26.05 -3.77 -21.97
CA ASP A 209 27.06 -4.79 -22.23
C ASP A 209 26.96 -5.32 -23.67
N HIS A 210 28.05 -5.22 -24.43
CA HIS A 210 28.13 -5.62 -25.83
C HIS A 210 27.97 -7.13 -26.04
N SER A 211 28.24 -7.95 -25.01
CA SER A 211 28.04 -9.41 -25.07
C SER A 211 26.58 -9.80 -25.34
N LEU A 212 25.61 -8.92 -25.02
CA LEU A 212 24.19 -9.15 -25.29
C LEU A 212 23.85 -9.16 -26.79
N ILE A 213 24.61 -8.41 -27.61
CA ILE A 213 24.45 -8.43 -29.08
C ILE A 213 24.97 -9.75 -29.65
N GLU A 214 26.12 -10.22 -29.17
CA GLU A 214 26.74 -11.46 -29.65
C GLU A 214 25.84 -12.67 -29.38
N GLU A 215 25.13 -12.66 -28.26
CA GLU A 215 24.14 -13.69 -27.91
C GLU A 215 22.76 -13.51 -28.58
N ARG A 216 22.58 -12.50 -29.46
CA ARG A 216 21.30 -12.17 -30.12
C ARG A 216 20.14 -11.91 -29.12
N LYS A 217 20.44 -11.46 -27.90
CA LYS A 217 19.42 -11.10 -26.90
C LYS A 217 18.99 -9.63 -27.08
N LYS A 218 17.72 -9.33 -26.80
CA LYS A 218 17.19 -7.95 -26.80
C LYS A 218 18.04 -7.13 -25.81
N VAL A 219 18.54 -5.96 -26.22
CA VAL A 219 19.33 -5.08 -25.35
C VAL A 219 18.34 -4.35 -24.44
N THR A 220 17.91 -5.05 -23.39
CA THR A 220 16.99 -4.53 -22.41
C THR A 220 17.50 -4.80 -21.01
N VAL A 221 16.99 -4.02 -20.07
CA VAL A 221 17.17 -4.30 -18.66
C VAL A 221 16.54 -5.65 -18.32
N SER A 222 17.32 -6.55 -17.73
CA SER A 222 16.81 -7.82 -17.21
C SER A 222 15.60 -7.61 -16.28
N SER A 223 14.55 -8.40 -16.47
CA SER A 223 13.34 -8.40 -15.63
C SER A 223 13.66 -8.55 -14.14
N TYR A 224 14.70 -9.31 -13.79
CA TYR A 224 15.17 -9.45 -12.41
C TYR A 224 15.71 -8.14 -11.83
N ARG A 225 16.47 -7.38 -12.62
CA ARG A 225 17.03 -6.10 -12.18
C ARG A 225 15.95 -5.04 -12.06
N LEU A 226 15.06 -4.96 -13.05
CA LEU A 226 13.90 -4.07 -13.01
C LEU A 226 13.02 -4.37 -11.80
N ALA A 227 12.67 -5.64 -11.58
CA ALA A 227 11.85 -6.06 -10.45
C ALA A 227 12.53 -5.76 -9.10
N SER A 228 13.85 -6.00 -8.98
CA SER A 228 14.60 -5.69 -7.77
C SER A 228 14.65 -4.19 -7.48
N HIS A 229 14.83 -3.36 -8.52
CA HIS A 229 14.82 -1.91 -8.40
C HIS A 229 13.44 -1.37 -8.00
N LEU A 230 12.37 -1.92 -8.57
CA LEU A 230 11.01 -1.52 -8.23
C LEU A 230 10.61 -1.99 -6.81
N PHE A 231 11.02 -3.20 -6.42
CA PHE A 231 10.83 -3.74 -5.08
C PHE A 231 11.42 -2.80 -4.03
N LEU A 232 12.66 -2.40 -4.21
CA LEU A 232 13.35 -1.54 -3.27
C LEU A 232 12.74 -0.13 -3.21
N ALA A 233 12.26 0.41 -4.33
CA ALA A 233 11.47 1.64 -4.36
C ALA A 233 10.18 1.54 -3.52
N PHE A 234 9.42 0.45 -3.71
CA PHE A 234 8.19 0.19 -2.95
C PHE A 234 8.48 0.00 -1.46
N LEU A 235 9.59 -0.65 -1.11
CA LEU A 235 10.01 -0.84 0.28
C LEU A 235 10.36 0.49 0.95
N ILE A 236 11.16 1.34 0.28
CA ILE A 236 11.50 2.69 0.76
C ILE A 236 10.23 3.51 0.98
N TYR A 237 9.33 3.51 -0.02
CA TYR A 237 8.05 4.20 0.05
C TYR A 237 7.21 3.72 1.24
N ALA A 238 7.07 2.40 1.41
CA ALA A 238 6.33 1.80 2.50
C ALA A 238 6.92 2.15 3.87
N ALA A 239 8.25 2.12 4.00
CA ALA A 239 8.96 2.47 5.23
C ALA A 239 8.75 3.95 5.62
N MET A 240 8.86 4.87 4.66
CA MET A 240 8.57 6.30 4.90
C MET A 240 7.14 6.52 5.38
N LEU A 241 6.15 5.89 4.72
CA LEU A 241 4.75 6.00 5.12
C LEU A 241 4.47 5.36 6.47
N ARG A 242 5.05 4.19 6.76
CA ARG A 242 4.92 3.53 8.06
C ARG A 242 5.39 4.45 9.19
N VAL A 243 6.58 5.04 9.06
CA VAL A 243 7.14 5.93 10.07
C VAL A 243 6.30 7.20 10.15
N GLY A 244 5.96 7.84 9.02
CA GLY A 244 5.16 9.06 8.98
C GLY A 244 3.78 8.88 9.63
N TYR A 245 3.05 7.82 9.27
CA TYR A 245 1.76 7.50 9.88
C TYR A 245 1.91 7.15 11.37
N GLY A 246 2.95 6.42 11.76
CA GLY A 246 3.23 6.09 13.16
C GLY A 246 3.50 7.31 14.04
N LEU A 247 4.02 8.39 13.46
CA LEU A 247 4.28 9.66 14.16
C LEU A 247 3.06 10.58 14.22
N LYS A 248 2.15 10.53 13.24
CA LYS A 248 1.04 11.50 13.09
C LYS A 248 -0.36 10.93 13.31
N LEU A 249 -0.58 9.63 13.21
CA LEU A 249 -1.93 9.09 13.38
C LEU A 249 -2.19 8.72 14.85
N PRO A 250 -3.34 9.13 15.41
CA PRO A 250 -3.74 8.67 16.73
C PRO A 250 -4.00 7.17 16.69
N LYS A 251 -3.59 6.47 17.76
CA LYS A 251 -3.84 5.04 17.91
C LYS A 251 -5.31 4.81 18.23
N CYS A 252 -5.93 3.89 17.53
CA CYS A 252 -7.29 3.47 17.84
C CYS A 252 -7.32 2.70 19.18
N PRO A 253 -8.30 2.96 20.06
CA PRO A 253 -8.55 2.11 21.22
C PRO A 253 -8.95 0.70 20.79
N GLN A 254 -8.81 -0.26 21.70
CA GLN A 254 -9.21 -1.64 21.45
C GLN A 254 -10.73 -1.78 21.34
N PHE A 255 -11.18 -2.71 20.49
CA PHE A 255 -12.59 -3.05 20.28
C PHE A 255 -12.76 -4.57 20.07
N PRO A 256 -13.98 -5.13 20.22
CA PRO A 256 -14.23 -6.54 19.91
C PRO A 256 -13.83 -6.88 18.47
N GLY A 257 -12.92 -7.84 18.30
CA GLY A 257 -12.38 -8.21 16.98
C GLY A 257 -11.12 -7.46 16.54
N PHE A 258 -10.54 -6.59 17.38
CA PHE A 258 -9.34 -5.79 17.08
C PHE A 258 -8.19 -6.61 16.48
N LYS A 259 -7.84 -7.76 17.09
CA LYS A 259 -6.76 -8.64 16.60
C LYS A 259 -7.04 -9.21 15.21
N LYS A 260 -8.31 -9.53 14.89
CA LYS A 260 -8.70 -10.01 13.56
C LYS A 260 -8.51 -8.91 12.51
N VAL A 261 -8.92 -7.68 12.83
CA VAL A 261 -8.71 -6.53 11.94
C VAL A 261 -7.21 -6.28 11.74
N GLN A 262 -6.39 -6.35 12.80
CA GLN A 262 -4.93 -6.22 12.68
C GLN A 262 -4.31 -7.30 11.80
N LEU A 263 -4.71 -8.56 11.97
CA LEU A 263 -4.23 -9.69 11.18
C LEU A 263 -4.53 -9.48 9.70
N TRP A 264 -5.80 -9.21 9.36
CA TRP A 264 -6.21 -9.04 7.97
C TRP A 264 -5.67 -7.75 7.34
N SER A 265 -5.46 -6.68 8.13
CA SER A 265 -4.77 -5.47 7.63
C SER A 265 -3.33 -5.80 7.20
N ARG A 266 -2.61 -6.59 8.01
CA ARG A 266 -1.25 -7.04 7.68
C ARG A 266 -1.25 -8.00 6.48
N ALA A 267 -2.16 -8.97 6.48
CA ALA A 267 -2.27 -9.94 5.40
C ALA A 267 -2.55 -9.23 4.07
N SER A 268 -3.54 -8.34 4.02
CA SER A 268 -3.84 -7.55 2.83
C SER A 268 -2.67 -6.68 2.39
N CYS A 269 -1.98 -6.01 3.31
CA CYS A 269 -0.80 -5.23 2.95
C CYS A 269 0.34 -6.09 2.38
N SER A 270 0.58 -7.27 2.97
CA SER A 270 1.66 -8.17 2.56
C SER A 270 1.35 -8.79 1.19
N VAL A 271 0.14 -9.32 1.01
CA VAL A 271 -0.30 -9.90 -0.26
C VAL A 271 -0.34 -8.84 -1.35
N MET A 272 -0.87 -7.64 -1.08
CA MET A 272 -0.85 -6.54 -2.04
C MET A 272 0.58 -6.19 -2.47
N PHE A 273 1.51 -6.14 -1.52
CA PHE A 273 2.92 -5.88 -1.84
C PHE A 273 3.49 -6.98 -2.76
N LEU A 274 3.25 -8.25 -2.45
CA LEU A 274 3.64 -9.37 -3.32
C LEU A 274 2.99 -9.29 -4.72
N THR A 275 1.72 -8.88 -4.80
CA THR A 275 1.03 -8.64 -6.07
C THR A 275 1.73 -7.55 -6.88
N ALA A 276 2.11 -6.43 -6.26
CA ALA A 276 2.88 -5.39 -6.94
C ALA A 276 4.23 -5.92 -7.46
N MET A 277 4.90 -6.78 -6.69
CA MET A 277 6.17 -7.38 -7.10
C MET A 277 6.02 -8.32 -8.29
N SER A 278 4.99 -9.17 -8.30
CA SER A 278 4.69 -9.99 -9.48
C SER A 278 4.39 -9.13 -10.73
N GLY A 279 3.75 -7.96 -10.54
CA GLY A 279 3.50 -7.01 -11.63
C GLY A 279 4.80 -6.43 -12.24
N ALA A 280 5.86 -6.31 -11.45
CA ALA A 280 7.17 -5.89 -11.94
C ALA A 280 7.76 -6.88 -12.96
N PHE A 281 7.56 -8.18 -12.74
CA PHE A 281 7.95 -9.21 -13.71
C PHE A 281 7.07 -9.20 -14.96
N VAL A 282 5.76 -8.95 -14.81
CA VAL A 282 4.85 -8.78 -15.96
C VAL A 282 5.30 -7.63 -16.85
N ALA A 283 5.63 -6.47 -16.26
CA ALA A 283 6.16 -5.33 -17.00
C ALA A 283 7.56 -5.60 -17.57
N GLY A 284 8.44 -6.27 -16.81
CA GLY A 284 9.80 -6.59 -17.26
C GLY A 284 9.83 -7.51 -18.48
N LEU A 285 8.97 -8.53 -18.51
CA LEU A 285 8.86 -9.49 -19.60
C LEU A 285 7.96 -9.02 -20.75
N ASP A 286 7.36 -7.83 -20.71
CA ASP A 286 6.31 -7.42 -21.65
C ASP A 286 5.12 -8.42 -21.67
N ALA A 287 4.91 -9.18 -20.59
CA ALA A 287 3.90 -10.23 -20.48
C ALA A 287 2.47 -9.68 -20.41
N GLY A 288 2.31 -8.37 -20.23
CA GLY A 288 1.01 -7.68 -20.31
C GLY A 288 0.33 -7.81 -21.68
N LEU A 289 1.11 -8.09 -22.73
CA LEU A 289 0.66 -8.23 -24.13
C LEU A 289 0.31 -9.67 -24.55
N MET A 290 0.37 -10.65 -23.63
CA MET A 290 0.17 -12.06 -23.98
C MET A 290 -1.31 -12.42 -24.16
N TYR A 291 -2.14 -12.19 -23.14
CA TYR A 291 -3.56 -12.57 -23.15
C TYR A 291 -4.50 -11.35 -23.05
N ASN A 292 -4.78 -10.70 -24.18
CA ASN A 292 -5.56 -9.46 -24.24
C ASN A 292 -6.95 -9.63 -24.91
N ASP A 293 -7.10 -10.57 -25.85
CA ASP A 293 -8.26 -10.62 -26.75
C ASP A 293 -9.54 -11.27 -26.17
N GLY A 294 -9.44 -11.89 -24.99
CA GLY A 294 -10.51 -12.70 -24.40
C GLY A 294 -10.86 -12.37 -22.95
N PHE A 295 -10.47 -11.21 -22.42
CA PHE A 295 -10.63 -10.88 -21.00
C PHE A 295 -12.06 -11.19 -20.50
N PRO A 296 -12.24 -11.96 -19.40
CA PRO A 296 -11.23 -12.37 -18.40
C PRO A 296 -10.45 -13.65 -18.74
N LEU A 297 -10.75 -14.32 -19.86
CA LEU A 297 -10.14 -15.58 -20.28
C LEU A 297 -8.70 -15.35 -20.80
N MET A 298 -7.87 -16.37 -20.61
CA MET A 298 -6.49 -16.52 -21.08
C MET A 298 -6.43 -17.80 -21.92
N ALA A 299 -6.27 -17.64 -23.24
CA ALA A 299 -6.32 -18.75 -24.19
C ALA A 299 -7.60 -19.62 -24.08
N GLY A 300 -8.77 -18.98 -23.97
CA GLY A 300 -10.09 -19.66 -23.93
C GLY A 300 -10.53 -20.20 -22.56
N GLY A 301 -9.67 -20.18 -21.54
CA GLY A 301 -9.99 -20.58 -20.16
C GLY A 301 -9.70 -19.49 -19.12
N ILE A 302 -10.14 -19.65 -17.86
CA ILE A 302 -9.78 -18.71 -16.78
C ILE A 302 -8.29 -18.81 -16.42
N ILE A 303 -7.71 -20.00 -16.59
CA ILE A 303 -6.28 -20.28 -16.48
C ILE A 303 -5.86 -20.84 -17.85
N PRO A 304 -4.73 -20.40 -18.43
CA PRO A 304 -4.28 -20.92 -19.71
C PRO A 304 -3.86 -22.40 -19.60
N PRO A 305 -3.73 -23.10 -20.75
CA PRO A 305 -3.20 -24.46 -20.79
C PRO A 305 -1.89 -24.63 -20.01
N MET A 306 -1.71 -25.79 -19.36
CA MET A 306 -0.59 -26.03 -18.45
C MET A 306 0.77 -25.99 -19.14
N ASP A 307 0.83 -26.42 -20.40
CA ASP A 307 2.01 -26.35 -21.27
C ASP A 307 2.50 -24.90 -21.48
N HIS A 308 1.58 -23.92 -21.52
CA HIS A 308 1.98 -22.51 -21.54
C HIS A 308 2.60 -22.07 -20.20
N LEU A 309 2.23 -22.70 -19.08
CA LEU A 309 2.68 -22.34 -17.73
C LEU A 309 3.96 -23.04 -17.30
N THR A 310 4.28 -24.21 -17.86
CA THR A 310 5.41 -25.05 -17.47
C THR A 310 6.42 -25.25 -18.59
N ALA A 311 6.54 -24.28 -19.50
CA ALA A 311 7.41 -24.37 -20.66
C ALA A 311 8.92 -24.36 -20.32
N LEU A 312 9.31 -23.78 -19.18
CA LEU A 312 10.70 -23.65 -18.76
C LEU A 312 11.07 -24.63 -17.64
N GLU A 313 12.30 -25.16 -17.69
CA GLU A 313 12.93 -25.92 -16.61
C GLU A 313 14.13 -25.15 -16.01
N PRO A 314 14.37 -25.23 -14.69
CA PRO A 314 13.48 -25.80 -13.65
C PRO A 314 12.14 -25.04 -13.52
N TRP A 315 11.08 -25.74 -13.13
CA TRP A 315 9.69 -25.23 -13.09
C TRP A 315 9.49 -23.84 -12.46
N TRP A 316 10.28 -23.47 -11.44
CA TRP A 316 10.16 -22.18 -10.75
C TRP A 316 10.54 -20.98 -11.63
N ARG A 317 11.32 -21.18 -12.71
CA ARG A 317 11.68 -20.11 -13.66
C ARG A 317 10.47 -19.57 -14.39
N ASN A 318 9.42 -20.36 -14.56
CA ASN A 318 8.21 -19.90 -15.24
C ASN A 318 7.58 -18.68 -14.55
N PHE A 319 7.64 -18.58 -13.22
CA PHE A 319 7.09 -17.42 -12.52
C PHE A 319 7.80 -16.09 -12.84
N PHE A 320 9.05 -16.14 -13.30
CA PHE A 320 9.92 -14.98 -13.44
C PHE A 320 10.39 -14.71 -14.88
N GLU A 321 10.34 -15.72 -15.74
CA GLU A 321 10.87 -15.68 -17.11
C GLU A 321 9.83 -16.07 -18.17
N ASN A 322 8.75 -16.77 -17.79
CA ASN A 322 7.70 -17.15 -18.73
C ASN A 322 6.57 -16.11 -18.70
N HIS A 323 6.23 -15.58 -19.88
CA HIS A 323 5.25 -14.52 -20.06
C HIS A 323 3.86 -14.95 -19.60
N ALA A 324 3.40 -16.14 -20.03
CA ALA A 324 2.08 -16.66 -19.67
C ALA A 324 1.95 -16.90 -18.16
N ALA A 325 2.99 -17.49 -17.56
CA ALA A 325 2.99 -17.78 -16.13
C ALA A 325 3.11 -16.52 -15.26
N ALA A 326 3.94 -15.54 -15.66
CA ALA A 326 4.03 -14.26 -14.96
C ALA A 326 2.69 -13.50 -14.99
N GLN A 327 2.05 -13.39 -16.16
CA GLN A 327 0.75 -12.71 -16.29
C GLN A 327 -0.34 -13.42 -15.48
N THR A 328 -0.41 -14.76 -15.55
CA THR A 328 -1.37 -15.58 -14.80
C THR A 328 -1.16 -15.44 -13.29
N THR A 329 0.08 -15.53 -12.83
CA THR A 329 0.44 -15.40 -11.41
C THR A 329 0.04 -14.04 -10.85
N HIS A 330 0.30 -12.96 -11.59
CA HIS A 330 -0.08 -11.62 -11.19
C HIS A 330 -1.61 -11.47 -11.07
N ARG A 331 -2.38 -11.98 -12.04
CA ARG A 331 -3.86 -11.97 -11.99
C ARG A 331 -4.40 -12.77 -10.80
N LEU A 332 -3.82 -13.94 -10.52
CA LEU A 332 -4.20 -14.74 -9.35
C LEU A 332 -3.90 -14.01 -8.04
N LEU A 333 -2.71 -13.43 -7.90
CA LEU A 333 -2.34 -12.63 -6.72
C LEU A 333 -3.22 -11.39 -6.55
N ALA A 334 -3.67 -10.76 -7.63
CA ALA A 334 -4.66 -9.69 -7.58
C ALA A 334 -6.01 -10.19 -7.01
N GLY A 335 -6.46 -11.38 -7.43
CA GLY A 335 -7.64 -12.06 -6.86
C GLY A 335 -7.47 -12.37 -5.36
N VAL A 336 -6.31 -12.89 -4.94
CA VAL A 336 -6.01 -13.13 -3.52
C VAL A 336 -5.98 -11.81 -2.74
N THR A 337 -5.43 -10.73 -3.31
CA THR A 337 -5.44 -9.40 -2.70
C THR A 337 -6.87 -8.92 -2.45
N PHE A 338 -7.73 -9.01 -3.47
CA PHE A 338 -9.16 -8.69 -3.36
C PHE A 338 -9.83 -9.50 -2.24
N LEU A 339 -9.59 -10.82 -2.20
CA LEU A 339 -10.17 -11.70 -1.19
C LEU A 339 -9.71 -11.33 0.23
N THR A 340 -8.41 -11.08 0.45
CA THR A 340 -7.93 -10.68 1.78
C THR A 340 -8.56 -9.36 2.24
N ILE A 341 -8.75 -8.39 1.33
CA ILE A 341 -9.41 -7.12 1.63
C ILE A 341 -10.91 -7.35 1.88
N ALA A 342 -11.57 -8.26 1.18
CA ALA A 342 -12.96 -8.64 1.45
C ALA A 342 -13.10 -9.27 2.85
N VAL A 343 -12.15 -10.11 3.28
CA VAL A 343 -12.12 -10.66 4.64
C VAL A 343 -11.84 -9.56 5.68
N LEU A 344 -10.94 -8.61 5.38
CA LEU A 344 -10.73 -7.43 6.22
C LEU A 344 -12.03 -6.62 6.37
N ASN A 345 -12.77 -6.40 5.28
CA ASN A 345 -14.08 -5.75 5.32
C ASN A 345 -15.04 -6.49 6.26
N SER A 346 -15.16 -7.82 6.12
CA SER A 346 -16.00 -8.62 7.00
C SER A 346 -15.59 -8.51 8.49
N ALA A 347 -14.28 -8.55 8.77
CA ALA A 347 -13.75 -8.41 10.13
C ALA A 347 -14.06 -7.02 10.73
N VAL A 348 -13.99 -5.95 9.93
CA VAL A 348 -14.30 -4.59 10.36
C VAL A 348 -15.80 -4.40 10.59
N HIS A 349 -16.67 -4.84 9.68
CA HIS A 349 -18.13 -4.67 9.82
C HIS A 349 -18.73 -5.49 10.97
N ARG A 350 -18.13 -6.63 11.31
CA ARG A 350 -18.51 -7.43 12.49
C ARG A 350 -17.97 -6.83 13.80
N GLY A 351 -16.95 -5.99 13.73
CA GLY A 351 -16.37 -5.30 14.86
C GLY A 351 -17.11 -4.00 15.18
N LYS A 352 -17.21 -3.63 16.46
CA LYS A 352 -17.67 -2.29 16.87
C LYS A 352 -16.51 -1.29 16.72
N VAL A 353 -16.09 -1.08 15.48
CA VAL A 353 -14.90 -0.28 15.14
C VAL A 353 -15.13 1.22 15.31
N THR A 354 -14.05 2.00 15.37
CA THR A 354 -14.14 3.46 15.43
C THR A 354 -14.41 4.07 14.04
N PRO A 355 -14.98 5.29 13.97
CA PRO A 355 -15.18 6.00 12.69
C PRO A 355 -13.87 6.23 11.91
N GLN A 356 -12.73 6.30 12.59
CA GLN A 356 -11.43 6.43 11.94
C GLN A 356 -11.04 5.16 11.17
N VAL A 357 -11.30 3.97 11.74
CA VAL A 357 -11.08 2.68 11.08
C VAL A 357 -11.99 2.54 9.87
N MET A 358 -13.29 2.87 10.01
CA MET A 358 -14.25 2.85 8.89
C MET A 358 -13.83 3.78 7.73
N ARG A 359 -13.48 5.03 8.02
CA ARG A 359 -13.01 5.98 6.99
C ARG A 359 -11.76 5.45 6.26
N THR A 360 -10.85 4.81 6.99
CA THR A 360 -9.65 4.24 6.39
C THR A 360 -9.98 3.02 5.52
N LEU A 361 -10.93 2.17 5.95
CA LEU A 361 -11.43 1.06 5.15
C LEU A 361 -12.11 1.53 3.85
N HIS A 362 -12.91 2.60 3.89
CA HIS A 362 -13.50 3.16 2.67
C HIS A 362 -12.44 3.65 1.68
N ALA A 363 -11.35 4.27 2.18
CA ALA A 363 -10.22 4.65 1.32
C ALA A 363 -9.51 3.42 0.71
N VAL A 364 -9.32 2.35 1.49
CA VAL A 364 -8.78 1.07 1.00
C VAL A 364 -9.67 0.50 -0.12
N ASN A 365 -10.98 0.47 0.09
CA ASN A 365 -11.92 -0.05 -0.90
C ASN A 365 -11.96 0.79 -2.18
N GLY A 366 -11.94 2.12 -2.06
CA GLY A 366 -11.88 3.02 -3.21
C GLY A 366 -10.59 2.82 -4.02
N ALA A 367 -9.44 2.73 -3.35
CA ALA A 367 -8.16 2.45 -4.00
C ALA A 367 -8.12 1.04 -4.63
N LEU A 368 -8.74 0.04 -3.99
CA LEU A 368 -8.84 -1.32 -4.55
C LEU A 368 -9.67 -1.34 -5.83
N ILE A 369 -10.85 -0.69 -5.84
CA ILE A 369 -11.71 -0.62 -7.02
C ILE A 369 -10.95 0.05 -8.17
N LEU A 370 -10.33 1.21 -7.91
CA LEU A 370 -9.51 1.90 -8.90
C LEU A 370 -8.40 0.99 -9.44
N GLN A 371 -7.69 0.28 -8.57
CA GLN A 371 -6.58 -0.59 -8.96
C GLN A 371 -7.04 -1.77 -9.84
N VAL A 372 -8.16 -2.40 -9.49
CA VAL A 372 -8.73 -3.49 -10.28
C VAL A 372 -9.17 -2.99 -11.65
N LEU A 373 -9.88 -1.86 -11.71
CA LEU A 373 -10.31 -1.26 -12.97
C LEU A 373 -9.13 -0.88 -13.87
N LEU A 374 -8.09 -0.26 -13.32
CA LEU A 374 -6.87 0.06 -14.07
C LEU A 374 -6.15 -1.18 -14.57
N GLY A 375 -6.13 -2.27 -13.79
CA GLY A 375 -5.48 -3.52 -14.20
C GLY A 375 -6.24 -4.22 -15.32
N MET A 376 -7.57 -4.25 -15.23
CA MET A 376 -8.45 -4.74 -16.30
C MET A 376 -8.29 -3.92 -17.58
N TRP A 377 -8.31 -2.58 -17.46
CA TRP A 377 -8.13 -1.69 -18.59
C TRP A 377 -6.75 -1.91 -19.23
N THR A 378 -5.67 -1.99 -18.45
CA THR A 378 -4.31 -2.24 -18.97
C THR A 378 -4.25 -3.47 -19.87
N VAL A 379 -4.98 -4.54 -19.54
CA VAL A 379 -5.07 -5.73 -20.40
C VAL A 379 -5.92 -5.44 -21.64
N ILE A 380 -7.12 -4.89 -21.48
CA ILE A 380 -8.05 -4.68 -22.60
C ILE A 380 -7.47 -3.70 -23.64
N SER A 381 -6.73 -2.69 -23.19
CA SER A 381 -6.09 -1.70 -24.05
C SER A 381 -4.69 -2.09 -24.52
N GLN A 382 -4.31 -3.37 -24.42
CA GLN A 382 -3.01 -3.89 -24.87
C GLN A 382 -1.83 -3.06 -24.33
N VAL A 383 -1.85 -2.78 -23.01
CA VAL A 383 -0.80 -2.03 -22.29
C VAL A 383 -0.65 -0.58 -22.78
N ASP A 384 -1.76 0.10 -23.08
CA ASP A 384 -1.75 1.56 -23.28
C ASP A 384 -1.00 2.28 -22.14
N ILE A 385 0.01 3.07 -22.51
CA ILE A 385 1.04 3.57 -21.59
C ILE A 385 0.44 4.43 -20.45
N PRO A 386 -0.46 5.41 -20.71
CA PRO A 386 -1.10 6.17 -19.65
C PRO A 386 -1.85 5.30 -18.64
N VAL A 387 -2.56 4.27 -19.10
CA VAL A 387 -3.32 3.36 -18.24
C VAL A 387 -2.39 2.46 -17.44
N ALA A 388 -1.36 1.88 -18.07
CA ALA A 388 -0.38 1.03 -17.42
C ALA A 388 0.43 1.80 -16.34
N ALA A 389 0.87 3.02 -16.66
CA ALA A 389 1.55 3.90 -15.70
C ALA A 389 0.61 4.31 -14.54
N SER A 390 -0.67 4.55 -14.84
CA SER A 390 -1.69 4.82 -13.82
C SER A 390 -1.93 3.61 -12.93
N HIS A 391 -1.94 2.39 -13.48
CA HIS A 391 -2.07 1.15 -12.71
C HIS A 391 -0.90 0.96 -11.73
N GLN A 392 0.33 1.27 -12.16
CA GLN A 392 1.50 1.25 -11.28
C GLN A 392 1.40 2.28 -10.15
N PHE A 393 0.94 3.50 -10.44
CA PHE A 393 0.71 4.52 -9.42
C PHE A 393 -0.44 4.18 -8.48
N GLY A 394 -1.53 3.60 -9.01
CA GLY A 394 -2.66 3.11 -8.22
C GLY A 394 -2.25 2.04 -7.21
N ALA A 395 -1.24 1.22 -7.53
CA ALA A 395 -0.68 0.24 -6.60
C ALA A 395 -0.06 0.94 -5.36
N LEU A 396 0.67 2.05 -5.55
CA LEU A 396 1.21 2.84 -4.45
C LEU A 396 0.10 3.48 -3.59
N LEU A 397 -1.00 3.92 -4.22
CA LEU A 397 -2.16 4.46 -3.51
C LEU A 397 -2.84 3.38 -2.66
N LEU A 398 -3.07 2.19 -3.22
CA LEU A 398 -3.62 1.06 -2.47
C LEU A 398 -2.69 0.67 -1.31
N LEU A 399 -1.38 0.56 -1.56
CA LEU A 399 -0.39 0.29 -0.53
C LEU A 399 -0.44 1.35 0.59
N SER A 400 -0.51 2.63 0.23
CA SER A 400 -0.61 3.74 1.19
C SER A 400 -1.80 3.62 2.13
N THR A 401 -2.97 3.29 1.58
CA THR A 401 -4.21 3.13 2.36
C THR A 401 -4.14 1.91 3.28
N LEU A 402 -3.51 0.82 2.86
CA LEU A 402 -3.29 -0.38 3.68
C LEU A 402 -2.26 -0.16 4.80
N ILE A 403 -1.17 0.56 4.53
CA ILE A 403 -0.20 0.96 5.56
C ILE A 403 -0.86 1.89 6.57
N ARG A 404 -1.67 2.85 6.09
CA ARG A 404 -2.48 3.72 6.96
C ARG A 404 -3.42 2.90 7.84
N MET A 405 -4.12 1.92 7.26
CA MET A 405 -4.99 1.02 8.02
C MET A 405 -4.21 0.32 9.13
N CYS A 406 -3.05 -0.28 8.80
CA CYS A 406 -2.17 -0.91 9.78
C CYS A 406 -1.74 0.05 10.90
N ALA A 407 -1.40 1.29 10.56
CA ALA A 407 -0.99 2.29 11.54
C ALA A 407 -2.14 2.70 12.48
N VAL A 408 -3.34 2.93 11.95
CA VAL A 408 -4.54 3.29 12.75
C VAL A 408 -4.89 2.20 13.75
N VAL A 409 -4.84 0.92 13.33
CA VAL A 409 -5.11 -0.21 14.24
C VAL A 409 -3.90 -0.61 15.09
N GLY A 410 -2.85 0.22 15.14
CA GLY A 410 -1.68 0.01 15.99
C GLY A 410 -0.90 -1.27 15.66
N SER A 411 -1.01 -1.78 14.43
CA SER A 411 -0.32 -2.98 14.00
C SER A 411 1.16 -2.67 13.77
N ARG A 412 2.01 -3.07 14.72
CA ARG A 412 3.48 -2.88 14.66
C ARG A 412 4.21 -3.99 13.88
N GLY A 413 3.49 -4.78 13.07
CA GLY A 413 4.01 -5.98 12.42
C GLY A 413 5.31 -5.75 11.63
N VAL A 414 6.17 -6.79 11.62
CA VAL A 414 7.51 -6.79 10.99
C VAL A 414 7.44 -6.63 9.45
N VAL A 415 6.31 -6.98 8.82
CA VAL A 415 6.14 -7.03 7.35
C VAL A 415 6.04 -5.65 6.67
N LEU A 416 6.32 -4.56 7.39
CA LEU A 416 6.32 -3.20 6.85
C LEU A 416 7.69 -2.51 7.05
N ALA A 417 8.73 -3.29 7.36
CA ALA A 417 10.09 -2.81 7.60
C ALA A 417 11.03 -3.44 6.58
#